data_AF-T2GAM8-F1
#
_entry.id   AF-T2GAM8-F1
#
_cell.length_a   1.000
_cell.length_b   1.000
_cell.length_c   1.000
_cell.angle_alpha   90.00
_cell.angle_beta   90.00
_cell.angle_gamma   90.00
#
_symmetry.space_group_name_H-M   'P 1'
#
loop_
_entity.id
_entity.type
_entity.pdbx_description
1 polymer ?
#
loop_
_entity_poly.entity_id
_entity_poly.type
_entity_poly.pdbx_seq_one_letter_code
_entity_poly.pdbx_strand_id
1 'polypeptide(L)'
;MRNQQGFTLIEIIAVLVILGILAAVAVPKYNDMQLTAAKKGAAGIIAGAMSQCSLAYAKALLDGGSSNVDAATGKVVPGVIETACKATGVTGDYVLACAASGSDIVITVTHPDFTIGTDGVATWKSPDNN
;
A
#
# COMPACT_ATOMS: atom_id res chain seq x y z
N MET A 1 -29.59 -49.83 -30.89
CA MET A 1 -30.02 -48.57 -30.24
C MET A 1 -28.98 -48.20 -29.20
N ARG A 2 -28.34 -47.04 -29.33
CA ARG A 2 -27.26 -46.60 -28.42
C ARG A 2 -27.93 -46.11 -27.13
N ASN A 3 -27.64 -46.77 -26.01
CA ASN A 3 -28.16 -46.42 -24.70
C ASN A 3 -27.59 -45.07 -24.27
N GLN A 4 -28.32 -43.97 -24.51
CA GLN A 4 -27.92 -42.65 -24.05
C GLN A 4 -28.04 -42.62 -22.53
N GLN A 5 -26.92 -42.85 -21.84
CA GLN A 5 -26.79 -42.58 -20.41
C GLN A 5 -26.82 -41.06 -20.22
N GLY A 6 -28.03 -40.52 -20.09
CA GLY A 6 -28.22 -39.13 -19.68
C GLY A 6 -27.80 -38.94 -18.23
N PHE A 7 -27.31 -37.74 -17.91
CA PHE A 7 -27.07 -37.31 -16.53
C PHE A 7 -28.37 -37.40 -15.72
N THR A 8 -28.31 -37.99 -14.53
CA THR A 8 -29.47 -38.08 -13.64
C THR A 8 -29.69 -36.76 -12.91
N LEU A 9 -30.95 -36.46 -12.57
CA LEU A 9 -31.27 -35.27 -11.76
C LEU A 9 -30.55 -35.29 -10.41
N ILE A 10 -30.37 -36.48 -9.82
CA ILE A 10 -29.67 -36.62 -8.54
C ILE A 10 -28.18 -36.30 -8.66
N GLU A 11 -27.52 -36.63 -9.78
CA GLU A 11 -26.14 -36.24 -10.03
C GLU A 11 -25.99 -34.71 -10.14
N ILE A 12 -26.90 -34.05 -10.83
CA ILE A 12 -26.89 -32.59 -10.93
C ILE A 12 -27.10 -31.94 -9.56
N ILE A 13 -28.03 -32.45 -8.75
CA ILE A 13 -28.27 -31.93 -7.40
C ILE A 13 -27.05 -32.15 -6.49
N ALA A 14 -26.44 -33.34 -6.51
CA ALA A 14 -25.25 -33.63 -5.71
C ALA A 14 -24.09 -32.69 -6.06
N VAL A 15 -23.87 -32.42 -7.35
CA VAL A 15 -22.84 -31.48 -7.82
C VAL A 15 -23.12 -30.05 -7.34
N LEU A 16 -24.37 -29.58 -7.47
CA LEU A 16 -24.76 -28.24 -7.01
C LEU A 16 -24.57 -28.07 -5.50
N VAL A 17 -24.88 -29.09 -4.70
CA VAL A 17 -24.67 -29.07 -3.24
C VAL A 17 -23.18 -28.96 -2.92
N ILE A 18 -22.32 -29.76 -3.57
CA ILE A 18 -20.87 -29.70 -3.36
C ILE A 18 -20.31 -28.33 -3.76
N LEU A 19 -20.68 -27.81 -4.94
CA LEU A 19 -20.25 -26.49 -5.39
C LEU A 19 -20.75 -25.37 -4.47
N GLY A 20 -21.97 -25.50 -3.91
CA GLY A 20 -22.51 -24.56 -2.93
C GLY A 20 -21.67 -24.47 -1.66
N ILE A 21 -21.27 -25.63 -1.10
CA ILE A 21 -20.42 -25.69 0.10
C ILE A 21 -19.02 -25.12 -0.20
N LEU A 22 -18.43 -25.49 -1.34
CA LEU A 22 -17.12 -24.98 -1.73
C LEU A 22 -17.13 -23.47 -1.94
N ALA A 23 -18.16 -22.92 -2.60
CA ALA A 23 -18.30 -21.48 -2.81
C ALA A 23 -18.42 -20.71 -1.49
N ALA A 24 -19.19 -21.23 -0.52
CA ALA A 24 -19.37 -20.61 0.78
C ALA A 24 -18.06 -20.43 1.56
N VAL A 25 -17.10 -21.36 1.42
CA VAL A 25 -15.79 -21.29 2.08
C VAL A 25 -14.74 -20.58 1.22
N ALA A 26 -14.77 -20.78 -0.10
CA ALA A 26 -13.76 -20.26 -1.01
C ALA A 26 -13.86 -18.73 -1.18
N VAL A 27 -15.06 -18.17 -1.26
CA VAL A 27 -15.26 -16.73 -1.50
C VAL A 27 -14.70 -15.86 -0.36
N PRO A 28 -15.04 -16.09 0.92
CA PRO A 28 -14.46 -15.30 2.02
C PRO A 28 -12.93 -15.41 2.05
N LYS A 29 -12.41 -16.62 1.90
CA LYS A 29 -10.96 -16.87 1.90
C LYS A 29 -10.24 -16.14 0.77
N TYR A 30 -10.83 -16.12 -0.43
CA TYR A 30 -10.26 -15.39 -1.57
C TYR A 30 -10.22 -13.89 -1.30
N ASN A 31 -11.28 -13.31 -0.73
CA ASN A 31 -11.30 -11.89 -0.35
C ASN A 31 -10.24 -11.56 0.70
N ASP A 32 -10.06 -12.39 1.71
CA ASP A 32 -9.02 -12.21 2.74
C ASP A 32 -7.61 -12.29 2.14
N MET A 33 -7.39 -13.19 1.18
CA MET A 33 -6.12 -13.30 0.45
C MET A 33 -5.82 -12.04 -0.35
N GLN A 34 -6.82 -11.50 -1.06
CA GLN A 34 -6.67 -10.24 -1.80
C GLN A 34 -6.38 -9.06 -0.87
N LEU A 35 -7.09 -8.94 0.25
CA LEU A 35 -6.82 -7.90 1.25
C LEU A 35 -5.41 -8.02 1.82
N THR A 36 -4.95 -9.23 2.11
CA THR A 36 -3.58 -9.46 2.61
C THR A 36 -2.53 -9.08 1.57
N ALA A 37 -2.76 -9.45 0.30
CA ALA A 37 -1.89 -9.03 -0.79
C ALA A 37 -1.85 -7.51 -0.95
N ALA A 38 -3.02 -6.85 -0.83
CA ALA A 38 -3.14 -5.40 -0.90
C ALA A 38 -2.33 -4.72 0.21
N LYS A 39 -2.42 -5.23 1.45
CA LYS A 39 -1.62 -4.75 2.59
C LYS A 39 -0.12 -4.91 2.36
N LYS A 40 0.32 -6.03 1.79
CA LYS A 40 1.75 -6.27 1.50
C LYS A 40 2.27 -5.37 0.37
N GLY A 41 1.46 -5.12 -0.66
CA GLY A 41 1.81 -4.16 -1.71
C GLY A 41 1.94 -2.74 -1.16
N ALA A 42 0.98 -2.31 -0.33
CA ALA A 42 1.04 -1.02 0.36
C ALA A 42 2.31 -0.89 1.21
N ALA A 43 2.67 -1.91 1.98
CA ALA A 43 3.91 -1.93 2.76
C ALA A 43 5.18 -1.78 1.89
N GLY A 44 5.20 -2.40 0.70
CA GLY A 44 6.29 -2.24 -0.26
C GLY A 44 6.43 -0.81 -0.78
N ILE A 45 5.30 -0.17 -1.11
CA ILE A 45 5.26 1.23 -1.54
C ILE A 45 5.74 2.16 -0.42
N ILE A 46 5.26 1.94 0.81
CA ILE A 46 5.69 2.70 1.99
C ILE A 46 7.20 2.62 2.18
N ALA A 47 7.79 1.41 2.07
CA ALA A 47 9.23 1.22 2.20
C ALA A 47 10.01 1.99 1.11
N GLY A 48 9.52 1.97 -0.14
CA GLY A 48 10.08 2.76 -1.23
C GLY A 48 10.02 4.26 -0.93
N ALA A 49 8.87 4.76 -0.48
CA ALA A 49 8.68 6.15 -0.14
C ALA A 49 9.57 6.61 1.03
N MET A 50 9.72 5.77 2.06
CA MET A 50 10.66 6.03 3.15
C MET A 50 12.11 6.16 2.67
N SER A 51 12.54 5.31 1.73
CA SER A 51 13.88 5.38 1.16
C SER A 51 14.08 6.65 0.33
N GLN A 52 13.04 7.13 -0.37
CA GLN A 52 13.11 8.41 -1.09
C GLN A 52 13.19 9.60 -0.12
N CYS A 53 12.45 9.54 1.00
CA CYS A 53 12.54 10.55 2.06
C CYS A 53 13.95 10.65 2.63
N SER A 54 14.56 9.51 2.99
CA SER A 54 15.92 9.50 3.55
C SER A 54 16.97 9.97 2.55
N LEU A 55 16.83 9.59 1.28
CA LEU A 55 17.72 10.06 0.22
C LEU A 55 17.59 11.58 -0.01
N ALA A 56 16.36 12.09 -0.02
CA ALA A 56 16.10 13.52 -0.18
C ALA A 56 16.65 14.33 0.99
N TYR A 57 16.50 13.82 2.22
CA TYR A 57 17.12 14.42 3.41
C TYR A 57 18.65 14.46 3.30
N ALA A 58 19.28 13.34 2.93
CA ALA A 58 20.73 13.29 2.76
C ALA A 58 21.22 14.26 1.66
N LYS A 59 20.50 14.32 0.54
CA LYS A 59 20.80 15.28 -0.54
C LYS A 59 20.64 16.73 -0.08
N ALA A 60 19.57 17.04 0.65
CA ALA A 60 19.32 18.39 1.17
C ALA A 60 20.44 18.88 2.09
N LEU A 61 21.03 17.98 2.91
CA LEU A 61 22.18 18.30 3.74
C LEU A 61 23.47 18.53 2.93
N LEU A 62 23.69 17.74 1.88
CA LEU A 62 24.88 17.83 1.03
C LEU A 62 24.88 19.06 0.12
N ASP A 63 23.70 19.46 -0.38
CA ASP A 63 23.57 20.61 -1.29
C ASP A 63 23.84 21.95 -0.58
N GLY A 64 24.03 21.98 0.75
CA GLY A 64 24.66 23.08 1.51
C GLY A 64 23.98 24.46 1.44
N GLY A 65 22.85 24.57 0.77
CA GLY A 65 22.17 25.84 0.49
C GLY A 65 21.08 26.17 1.51
N SER A 66 21.01 27.45 1.88
CA SER A 66 20.03 28.05 2.80
C SER A 66 18.55 27.85 2.41
N SER A 67 18.27 27.34 1.21
CA SER A 67 16.91 27.09 0.72
C SER A 67 16.34 25.75 1.16
N ASN A 68 17.19 24.79 1.56
CA ASN A 68 16.78 23.44 1.95
C ASN A 68 16.74 23.25 3.47
N VAL A 69 17.24 24.25 4.21
CA VAL A 69 17.29 24.26 5.68
C VAL A 69 16.53 25.47 6.18
N ASP A 70 15.66 25.25 7.15
CA ASP A 70 14.91 26.30 7.81
C ASP A 70 15.87 27.19 8.61
N ALA A 71 15.90 28.48 8.31
CA ALA A 71 16.86 29.41 8.90
C ALA A 71 16.67 29.63 10.41
N ALA A 72 15.49 29.33 10.95
CA ALA A 72 15.19 29.51 12.37
C ALA A 72 15.58 28.29 13.21
N THR A 73 15.49 27.09 12.63
CA THR A 73 15.71 25.82 13.33
C THR A 73 16.99 25.09 12.90
N GLY A 74 17.58 25.46 11.77
CA GLY A 74 18.73 24.77 11.17
C GLY A 74 18.43 23.36 10.67
N LYS A 75 17.15 22.98 10.63
CA LYS A 75 16.65 21.66 10.23
C LYS A 75 16.33 21.62 8.74
N VAL A 76 16.34 20.44 8.14
CA VAL A 76 15.93 20.29 6.74
C VAL A 76 14.45 20.62 6.59
N VAL A 77 14.10 21.42 5.58
CA VAL A 77 12.70 21.83 5.33
C VAL A 77 11.90 20.61 4.87
N PRO A 78 10.79 20.26 5.55
CA PRO A 78 10.02 19.06 5.25
C PRO A 78 9.42 19.06 3.83
N GLY A 79 9.17 20.23 3.22
CA GLY A 79 8.64 20.32 1.86
C GLY A 79 9.54 19.70 0.77
N VAL A 80 10.86 19.74 0.96
CA VAL A 80 11.81 19.08 0.03
C VAL A 80 11.66 17.56 0.10
N ILE A 81 11.50 17.04 1.32
CA ILE A 81 11.37 15.61 1.61
C ILE A 81 9.99 15.11 1.17
N GLU A 82 8.94 15.89 1.43
CA GLU A 82 7.57 15.60 1.00
C GLU A 82 7.48 15.47 -0.53
N THR A 83 8.14 16.38 -1.26
CA THR A 83 8.17 16.35 -2.73
C THR A 83 8.83 15.08 -3.24
N ALA A 84 9.96 14.67 -2.64
CA ALA A 84 10.63 13.44 -3.01
C ALA A 84 9.81 12.18 -2.65
N CYS A 85 9.12 12.21 -1.51
CA CYS A 85 8.19 11.15 -1.13
C CYS A 85 7.09 10.98 -2.18
N LYS A 86 6.47 12.08 -2.63
CA LYS A 86 5.43 12.08 -3.67
C LYS A 86 5.95 11.64 -5.04
N ALA A 87 7.24 11.85 -5.30
CA ALA A 87 7.90 11.39 -6.52
C ALA A 87 8.17 9.88 -6.54
N THR A 88 7.89 9.16 -5.46
CA THR A 88 7.87 7.68 -5.47
C THR A 88 6.83 7.23 -6.48
N GLY A 89 7.30 6.81 -7.66
CA GLY A 89 6.43 6.32 -8.73
C GLY A 89 5.65 5.11 -8.25
N VAL A 90 4.34 5.30 -8.05
CA VAL A 90 3.42 4.21 -7.74
C VAL A 90 2.70 3.81 -9.02
N THR A 91 2.80 2.53 -9.38
CA THR A 91 2.12 1.95 -10.53
C THR A 91 1.06 0.97 -10.06
N GLY A 92 -0.09 0.95 -10.74
CA GLY A 92 -1.23 0.09 -10.38
C GLY A 92 -2.28 0.85 -9.56
N ASP A 93 -3.08 0.11 -8.80
CA ASP A 93 -4.29 0.63 -8.14
C ASP A 93 -4.03 1.38 -6.83
N TYR A 94 -2.77 1.49 -6.41
CA TYR A 94 -2.43 2.19 -5.17
C TYR A 94 -2.31 3.69 -5.37
N VAL A 95 -2.80 4.45 -4.39
CA VAL A 95 -2.63 5.89 -4.31
C VAL A 95 -1.73 6.22 -3.14
N LEU A 96 -0.62 6.91 -3.42
CA LEU A 96 0.32 7.42 -2.43
C LEU A 96 0.05 8.89 -2.15
N ALA A 97 -0.05 9.22 -0.87
CA ALA A 97 -0.02 10.58 -0.36
C ALA A 97 1.12 10.71 0.66
N CYS A 98 1.85 11.81 0.58
CA CYS A 98 2.82 12.20 1.60
C CYS A 98 2.47 13.60 2.09
N ALA A 99 2.57 13.82 3.39
CA ALA A 99 2.31 15.13 4.00
C ALA A 99 3.31 15.40 5.12
N ALA A 100 3.83 16.62 5.18
CA ALA A 100 4.61 17.07 6.32
C ALA A 100 3.80 17.08 7.62
N SER A 101 4.44 16.67 8.71
CA SER A 101 3.94 16.73 10.09
C SER A 101 5.07 17.24 10.98
N GLY A 102 5.21 18.56 11.10
CA GLY A 102 6.42 19.16 11.65
C GLY A 102 7.60 18.87 10.74
N SER A 103 8.71 18.35 11.29
CA SER A 103 9.88 17.92 10.50
C SER A 103 9.72 16.51 9.88
N ASP A 104 8.73 15.74 10.32
CA ASP A 104 8.48 14.37 9.86
C ASP A 104 7.57 14.34 8.62
N ILE A 105 7.55 13.20 7.92
CA ILE A 105 6.64 12.96 6.79
C ILE A 105 5.70 11.80 7.12
N VAL A 106 4.39 12.06 7.05
CA VAL A 106 3.36 11.02 7.10
C VAL A 106 3.13 10.50 5.69
N ILE A 107 3.33 9.20 5.51
CA ILE A 107 3.16 8.45 4.29
C ILE A 107 1.86 7.66 4.40
N THR A 108 0.95 7.87 3.47
CA THR A 108 -0.35 7.20 3.40
C THR A 108 -0.50 6.54 2.05
N VAL A 109 -0.72 5.22 2.05
CA VAL A 109 -0.99 4.42 0.86
C VAL A 109 -2.40 3.84 0.98
N THR A 110 -3.21 4.11 -0.04
CA THR A 110 -4.61 3.66 -0.11
C THR A 110 -4.84 2.82 -1.36
N HIS A 111 -5.89 1.99 -1.30
CA HIS A 111 -6.35 1.15 -2.40
C HIS A 111 -7.86 1.42 -2.61
N PRO A 112 -8.36 1.50 -3.84
CA PRO A 112 -9.77 1.81 -4.12
C PRO A 112 -10.73 0.72 -3.60
N ASP A 113 -10.37 -0.55 -3.79
CA ASP A 113 -11.26 -1.68 -3.46
C ASP A 113 -11.06 -2.28 -2.06
N PHE A 114 -9.94 -1.96 -1.39
CA PHE A 114 -9.58 -2.58 -0.12
C PHE A 114 -9.24 -1.52 0.94
N THR A 115 -9.83 -1.68 2.13
CA THR A 115 -9.45 -0.85 3.28
C THR A 115 -8.19 -1.42 3.92
N ILE A 116 -7.04 -0.82 3.62
CA ILE A 116 -5.74 -1.23 4.18
C ILE A 116 -5.65 -0.91 5.68
N GLY A 117 -6.25 0.21 6.12
CA GLY A 117 -6.23 0.65 7.51
C GLY A 117 -4.86 1.17 7.96
N THR A 118 -4.48 0.90 9.21
CA THR A 118 -3.20 1.34 9.78
C THR A 118 -1.97 0.77 9.07
N ASP A 119 -2.12 -0.38 8.40
CA ASP A 119 -1.03 -1.01 7.62
C ASP A 119 -0.65 -0.18 6.39
N GLY A 120 -1.51 0.76 5.98
CA GLY A 120 -1.30 1.67 4.86
C GLY A 120 -0.72 3.01 5.28
N VAL A 121 -0.40 3.20 6.56
CA VAL A 121 0.09 4.48 7.08
C VAL A 121 1.41 4.26 7.80
N ALA A 122 2.40 5.08 7.50
CA ALA A 122 3.64 5.11 8.23
C ALA A 122 4.18 6.54 8.34
N THR A 123 5.04 6.79 9.32
CA THR A 123 5.68 8.10 9.49
C THR A 123 7.18 7.94 9.32
N TRP A 124 7.75 8.62 8.34
CA TRP A 124 9.18 8.81 8.25
C TRP A 124 9.58 9.92 9.23
N LYS A 125 10.45 9.58 10.18
CA LYS A 125 10.98 10.49 11.17
C LYS A 125 12.25 11.14 10.66
N SER A 126 12.33 12.46 10.73
CA SER A 126 13.53 13.15 10.27
C SER A 126 14.69 12.91 11.26
N PRO A 127 15.92 12.64 10.80
CA PRO A 127 17.05 12.36 11.69
C PRO A 127 17.44 13.50 12.62
N ASP A 128 17.03 14.73 12.30
CA ASP A 128 17.23 15.94 13.11
C ASP A 128 16.07 16.20 14.10
N ASN A 129 15.03 15.37 14.11
CA ASN A 129 13.89 15.46 15.01
C ASN A 129 14.03 14.44 16.15
N ASN A 130 14.90 14.78 17.11
CA ASN A 130 15.05 14.08 18.39
C ASN A 130 14.18 14.73 19.47
#